data_AF-A0A974DZG7-F1
#
_entry.id   AF-A0A974DZG7-F1
#
_cell.length_a   1.000
_cell.length_b   1.000
_cell.length_c   1.000
_cell.angle_alpha   90.00
_cell.angle_beta   90.00
_cell.angle_gamma   90.00
#
_symmetry.space_group_name_H-M   'P 1'
#
loop_
_entity.id
_entity.type
_entity.pdbx_description
1 polymer ?
#
loop_
_entity_poly.entity_id
_entity_poly.type
_entity_poly.pdbx_seq_one_letter_code
_entity_poly.pdbx_strand_id
1 'polypeptide(L)' 'ALQIENSEETDQGKYECVATNSAGVRYSSPANLYVR' A
#
# COMPACT_ATOMS: atom_id res chain seq x y z
N ALA A 1 0.69 5.47 8.27
CA ALA A 1 1.36 4.24 7.80
C ALA A 1 0.28 3.27 7.32
N LEU A 2 0.59 2.37 6.38
CA LEU A 2 -0.34 1.30 5.99
C LEU A 2 -0.51 0.30 7.14
N GLN A 3 -1.74 -0.14 7.40
CA GLN A 3 -2.07 -1.17 8.37
C GLN A 3 -3.16 -2.06 7.75
N ILE A 4 -2.98 -3.38 7.84
CA ILE A 4 -3.97 -4.39 7.47
C ILE A 4 -4.26 -5.18 8.74
N GLU A 5 -5.53 -5.25 9.14
CA GLU A 5 -5.97 -6.05 10.28
C GLU A 5 -6.14 -7.52 9.85
N ASN A 6 -5.79 -8.47 10.72
CA ASN A 6 -5.85 -9.91 10.44
C ASN A 6 -5.07 -10.32 9.17
N SER A 7 -3.91 -9.71 8.93
CA SER A 7 -3.08 -10.00 7.76
C SER A 7 -2.64 -11.47 7.70
N GLU A 8 -2.70 -12.07 6.52
CA GLU A 8 -2.18 -13.42 6.23
C GLU A 8 -0.82 -13.34 5.52
N GLU A 9 -0.06 -14.44 5.48
CA GLU A 9 1.24 -14.47 4.79
C GLU A 9 1.16 -14.03 3.32
N THR A 10 0.02 -14.27 2.67
CA THR A 10 -0.27 -13.88 1.29
C THR A 10 -0.45 -12.37 1.09
N ASP A 11 -0.73 -11.62 2.15
CA ASP A 11 -0.79 -10.15 2.12
C ASP A 11 0.61 -9.51 2.10
N GLN A 12 1.67 -10.26 2.38
CA GLN A 12 3.02 -9.71 2.38
C GLN A 12 3.41 -9.16 1.00
N GLY A 13 3.87 -7.91 0.97
CA GLY A 13 4.22 -7.28 -0.30
C GLY A 13 4.57 -5.79 -0.21
N LYS A 14 4.76 -5.20 -1.39
CA LYS A 14 4.93 -3.75 -1.57
C LYS A 14 3.59 -3.12 -1.92
N TYR A 15 3.22 -2.07 -1.21
CA TYR A 15 2.00 -1.33 -1.42
C TYR A 15 2.31 0.13 -1.74
N GLU A 16 1.53 0.72 -2.63
CA GLU A 16 1.61 2.14 -2.97
C GLU A 16 0.23 2.78 -2.86
N CYS A 17 0.16 4.01 -2.34
CA CYS A 17 -1.05 4.80 -2.39
C CYS A 17 -1.12 5.50 -3.75
N VAL A 18 -2.26 5.37 -4.41
CA VAL A 18 -2.53 6.00 -5.72
C VAL A 18 -3.64 7.02 -5.54
N ALA A 19 -3.36 8.27 -5.89
CA ALA A 19 -4.34 9.36 -5.87
C ALA A 19 -4.64 9.82 -7.30
N THR A 20 -5.93 9.91 -7.64
CA THR A 20 -6.43 10.30 -8.96
C THR A 20 -7.38 11.48 -8.86
N ASN A 21 -7.16 12.52 -9.66
CA ASN A 21 -8.08 13.65 -9.80
C ASN A 21 -8.05 14.19 -11.25
N SER A 22 -8.73 15.31 -11.50
CA SER A 22 -8.76 15.95 -12.83
C SER A 22 -7.39 16.42 -13.34
N ALA A 23 -6.39 16.57 -12.46
CA ALA A 23 -5.03 16.95 -12.82
C ALA A 23 -4.11 15.75 -13.12
N GLY A 24 -4.58 14.51 -12.89
CA GLY A 24 -3.85 13.29 -13.22
C GLY A 24 -3.76 12.28 -12.06
N VAL A 25 -2.73 11.43 -12.14
CA VAL A 25 -2.48 10.33 -11.18
C VAL A 25 -1.13 10.55 -10.51
N ARG A 26 -1.06 10.34 -9.19
CA ARG A 26 0.19 10.35 -8.42
C ARG A 26 0.33 9.10 -7.57
N TYR A 27 1.55 8.57 -7.54
CA TYR A 27 1.96 7.42 -6.73
C TYR A 27 2.77 7.93 -5.53
N SER A 28 2.56 7.32 -4.36
CA SER A 28 3.43 7.53 -3.19
C SER A 28 4.73 6.73 -3.33
N SER A 29 5.68 6.92 -2.41
CA SER A 29 6.74 5.94 -2.22
C SER A 29 6.15 4.59 -1.75
N PRO A 30 6.72 3.43 -2.13
CA PRO A 30 6.28 2.12 -1.66
C PRO A 30 6.42 1.94 -0.14
N ALA A 31 5.44 1.27 0.46
CA ALA A 31 5.50 0.73 1.82
C ALA A 31 5.63 -0.79 1.76
N ASN A 32 6.57 -1.36 2.53
CA ASN A 32 6.69 -2.81 2.67
C ASN A 32 5.79 -3.27 3.83
N LEU A 33 4.85 -4.17 3.55
CA LEU A 33 4.11 -4.89 4.57
C LEU A 33 4.88 -6.16 4.94
N TYR A 34 5.13 -6.36 6.23
CA TYR A 34 5.70 -7.58 6.79
C TYR A 34 4.71 -8.15 7.81
N VAL A 35 4.34 -9.40 7.62
CA VAL A 35 3.46 -10.14 8.53
C VAL A 35 4.33 -10.87 9.56
N ARG A 36 3.92 -10.86 10.83
CA ARG A 36 4.62 -11.50 11.96
C ARG A 36 3.87 -12.72 12.45
#